data_AF-A0A426TZX5-F1
#
_entry.id   AF-A0A426TZX5-F1
#
_cell.length_a   1.000
_cell.length_b   1.000
_cell.length_c   1.000
_cell.angle_alpha   90.00
_cell.angle_beta   90.00
_cell.angle_gamma   90.00
#
_symmetry.space_group_name_H-M   'P 1'
#
loop_
_entity.id
_entity.type
_entity.pdbx_description
1 polymer ?
#
loop_
_entity_poly.entity_id
_entity_poly.type
_entity_poly.pdbx_seq_one_letter_code
_entity_poly.pdbx_strand_id
1 'polypeptide(L)'
;EQNLNDDFAARGITFEAVLFDDEGQLYPAYDAGQCDAVTSDSSQLASKRETMSNPSDHLVLGERISREPLGPAFIENDDQWRDVVSWVVFATMYAEELRVNQSNVAELAQSSTDPRIRRLLGVEGEFGAALGISNDWAFQIIRQVGNYGDIYDRNLGPSTPFALDRGPNKAWNLGEGGVLASPPFR
;
A
#
# COMPACT_ATOMS: atom_id res chain seq x y z
N GLU A 1 0.72 -21.09 -9.48
CA GLU A 1 1.56 -20.50 -8.42
C GLU A 1 3.00 -20.90 -8.71
N GLN A 2 3.88 -19.97 -9.11
CA GLN A 2 5.29 -20.26 -9.43
C GLN A 2 6.22 -20.05 -8.21
N ASN A 3 5.94 -19.06 -7.37
CA ASN A 3 6.75 -18.69 -6.21
C ASN A 3 6.86 -19.83 -5.19
N LEU A 4 5.73 -20.45 -4.84
CA LEU A 4 5.61 -21.62 -3.99
C LEU A 4 6.38 -22.81 -4.55
N ASN A 5 6.22 -23.08 -5.85
CA ASN A 5 6.92 -24.18 -6.53
C ASN A 5 8.44 -24.00 -6.43
N ASP A 6 8.95 -22.82 -6.78
CA ASP A 6 10.39 -22.55 -6.79
C ASP A 6 10.99 -22.57 -5.38
N ASP A 7 10.32 -21.92 -4.43
CA ASP A 7 10.81 -21.79 -3.06
C ASP A 7 10.75 -23.14 -2.30
N PHE A 8 9.68 -23.93 -2.46
CA PHE A 8 9.59 -25.25 -1.83
C PHE A 8 10.57 -26.24 -2.44
N ALA A 9 10.78 -26.20 -3.77
CA ALA A 9 11.80 -27.01 -4.42
C ALA A 9 13.22 -26.65 -3.93
N ALA A 10 13.54 -25.37 -3.79
CA ALA A 10 14.82 -24.91 -3.26
C ALA A 10 15.07 -25.36 -1.81
N ARG A 11 14.01 -25.54 -1.02
CA ARG A 11 14.06 -26.01 0.38
C ARG A 11 13.88 -27.51 0.54
N GLY A 12 13.69 -28.26 -0.55
CA GLY A 12 13.43 -29.71 -0.51
C GLY A 12 12.11 -30.08 0.17
N ILE A 13 11.13 -29.17 0.15
CA ILE A 13 9.79 -29.37 0.73
C ILE A 13 8.88 -29.95 -0.34
N THR A 14 8.18 -31.03 -0.01
CA THR A 14 7.16 -31.65 -0.88
C THR A 14 5.78 -31.16 -0.50
N PHE A 15 4.92 -30.92 -1.49
CA PHE A 15 3.54 -30.50 -1.28
C PHE A 15 2.64 -30.99 -2.42
N GLU A 16 1.32 -31.02 -2.18
CA GLU A 16 0.29 -31.23 -3.20
C GLU A 16 -0.43 -29.91 -3.46
N ALA A 17 -0.41 -29.42 -4.70
CA ALA A 17 -1.07 -28.17 -5.05
C ALA A 17 -2.56 -28.42 -5.32
N VAL A 18 -3.43 -27.78 -4.54
CA VAL A 18 -4.87 -27.72 -4.82
C VAL A 18 -5.18 -26.33 -5.40
N LEU A 19 -5.69 -26.30 -6.63
CA LEU A 19 -5.99 -25.06 -7.35
C LEU A 19 -7.48 -24.76 -7.34
N PHE A 20 -7.82 -23.49 -7.16
CA PHE A 20 -9.17 -22.95 -7.20
C PHE A 20 -9.24 -21.79 -8.18
N ASP A 21 -10.41 -21.59 -8.79
CA ASP A 21 -10.62 -20.54 -9.79
C ASP A 21 -10.72 -19.14 -9.15
N ASP A 22 -11.24 -19.06 -7.92
CA ASP A 22 -11.38 -17.80 -7.19
C ASP A 22 -11.35 -17.97 -5.65
N GLU A 23 -11.23 -16.82 -4.97
CA GLU A 23 -11.16 -16.74 -3.51
C GLU A 23 -12.40 -17.25 -2.79
N GLY A 24 -13.58 -17.16 -3.41
CA GLY A 24 -14.85 -17.62 -2.88
C GLY A 24 -14.95 -19.14 -2.80
N GLN A 25 -14.06 -19.86 -3.49
CA GLN A 25 -13.90 -21.31 -3.37
C GLN A 25 -12.71 -21.68 -2.48
N LEU A 26 -11.57 -20.98 -2.67
CA LEU A 26 -10.30 -21.24 -1.97
C LEU A 26 -10.46 -21.21 -0.45
N TYR A 27 -10.96 -20.11 0.09
CA TYR A 27 -10.98 -19.89 1.54
C TYR A 27 -12.01 -20.77 2.27
N PRO A 28 -13.23 -20.98 1.75
CA PRO A 28 -14.14 -21.96 2.35
C PRO A 28 -13.62 -23.41 2.31
N ALA A 29 -12.88 -23.80 1.27
CA ALA A 29 -12.26 -25.13 1.21
C ALA A 29 -11.17 -25.29 2.28
N TYR A 30 -10.32 -24.27 2.46
CA TYR A 30 -9.34 -24.21 3.53
C TYR A 30 -9.99 -24.24 4.92
N ASP A 31 -11.01 -23.41 5.17
CA ASP A 31 -11.74 -23.33 6.45
C ASP A 31 -12.49 -24.65 6.77
N ALA A 32 -12.92 -25.38 5.75
CA ALA A 32 -13.50 -26.71 5.86
C ALA A 32 -12.46 -27.83 6.09
N GLY A 33 -11.16 -27.51 6.15
CA GLY A 33 -10.07 -28.46 6.38
C GLY A 33 -9.71 -29.32 5.17
N GLN A 34 -10.07 -28.89 3.95
CA GLN A 34 -9.69 -29.61 2.72
C GLN A 34 -8.23 -29.36 2.31
N CYS A 35 -7.60 -28.31 2.86
CA CYS A 35 -6.21 -27.95 2.61
C CYS A 35 -5.50 -27.68 3.94
N ASP A 36 -4.26 -28.15 4.08
CA ASP A 36 -3.46 -27.92 5.30
C ASP A 36 -3.02 -26.45 5.44
N ALA A 37 -2.84 -25.76 4.32
CA ALA A 37 -2.39 -24.37 4.25
C ALA A 37 -2.93 -23.67 3.00
N VAL A 38 -2.96 -22.34 3.06
CA VAL A 38 -3.24 -21.45 1.92
C VAL A 38 -2.10 -20.45 1.77
N THR A 39 -1.71 -20.15 0.52
CA THR A 39 -0.69 -19.15 0.20
C THR A 39 -1.32 -17.98 -0.53
N SER A 40 -0.91 -16.76 -0.18
CA SER A 40 -1.16 -15.51 -0.92
C SER A 40 -0.30 -14.38 -0.32
N ASP A 41 -0.51 -13.15 -0.79
CA ASP A 41 0.05 -11.96 -0.16
C ASP A 41 -0.30 -11.90 1.33
N SER A 42 0.68 -11.56 2.16
CA SER A 42 0.49 -11.60 3.62
C SER A 42 -0.59 -10.65 4.13
N SER A 43 -0.80 -9.52 3.45
CA SER A 43 -1.88 -8.57 3.76
C SER A 43 -3.25 -9.17 3.45
N GLN A 44 -3.38 -9.87 2.33
CA GLN A 44 -4.61 -10.57 1.95
C GLN A 44 -4.89 -11.73 2.91
N LEU A 45 -3.87 -12.52 3.28
CA LEU A 45 -4.02 -13.59 4.27
C LEU A 45 -4.50 -13.05 5.62
N ALA A 46 -3.94 -11.93 6.07
CA ALA A 46 -4.40 -11.28 7.30
C ALA A 46 -5.85 -10.79 7.21
N SER A 47 -6.25 -10.26 6.04
CA SER A 47 -7.63 -9.85 5.81
C SER A 47 -8.60 -11.03 5.80
N LYS A 48 -8.23 -12.12 5.13
CA LYS A 48 -9.07 -13.31 4.97
C LYS A 48 -9.18 -14.13 6.24
N ARG A 49 -8.13 -14.15 7.08
CA ARG A 49 -8.20 -14.72 8.43
C ARG A 49 -9.41 -14.20 9.21
N GLU A 50 -9.67 -12.90 9.16
CA GLU A 50 -10.79 -12.27 9.89
C GLU A 50 -12.17 -12.70 9.37
N THR A 51 -12.23 -13.38 8.22
CA THR A 51 -13.46 -13.92 7.62
C THR A 51 -13.68 -15.41 7.85
N MET A 52 -12.72 -16.10 8.48
CA MET A 52 -12.81 -17.53 8.79
C MET A 52 -13.84 -17.81 9.88
N SER A 53 -14.30 -19.05 9.98
CA SER A 53 -15.24 -19.47 11.02
C SER A 53 -14.72 -19.20 12.43
N ASN A 54 -13.42 -19.44 12.67
CA ASN A 54 -12.73 -19.12 13.93
C ASN A 54 -11.38 -18.43 13.66
N PRO A 55 -11.33 -17.09 13.49
CA PRO A 55 -10.11 -16.38 13.08
C PRO A 55 -8.87 -16.64 13.96
N SER A 56 -9.07 -16.89 15.26
CA SER A 56 -8.00 -17.19 16.22
C SER A 56 -7.27 -18.51 15.98
N ASP A 57 -7.88 -19.43 15.23
CA ASP A 57 -7.33 -20.76 14.98
C ASP A 57 -6.30 -20.76 13.84
N HIS A 58 -6.18 -19.63 13.12
CA HIS A 58 -5.32 -19.51 11.95
C HIS A 58 -4.14 -18.57 12.20
N LEU A 59 -2.96 -19.00 11.78
CA LEU A 59 -1.72 -18.25 11.88
C LEU A 59 -1.15 -17.94 10.51
N VAL A 60 -0.89 -16.66 10.24
CA VAL A 60 -0.08 -16.25 9.07
C VAL A 60 1.39 -16.44 9.42
N LEU A 61 2.08 -17.31 8.69
CA LEU A 61 3.50 -17.57 8.89
C LEU A 61 4.36 -16.34 8.56
N GLY A 62 5.50 -16.21 9.25
CA GLY A 62 6.39 -15.05 9.15
C GLY A 62 7.29 -15.08 7.92
N GLU A 63 7.52 -16.27 7.37
CA GLU A 63 8.31 -16.50 6.18
C GLU A 63 7.70 -15.80 4.96
N ARG A 64 8.57 -15.20 4.15
CA ARG A 64 8.21 -14.55 2.89
C ARG A 64 8.95 -15.26 1.77
N ILE A 65 8.20 -15.89 0.87
CA ILE A 65 8.75 -16.69 -0.23
C ILE A 65 8.85 -15.91 -1.55
N SER A 66 8.28 -14.70 -1.60
CA SER A 66 8.36 -13.79 -2.76
C SER A 66 8.37 -12.32 -2.34
N ARG A 67 8.60 -11.42 -3.32
CA ARG A 67 8.51 -9.97 -3.18
C ARG A 67 7.43 -9.45 -4.14
N GLU A 68 6.32 -8.98 -3.59
CA GLU A 68 5.14 -8.53 -4.34
C GLU A 68 4.87 -7.03 -4.11
N PRO A 69 5.63 -6.11 -4.74
CA PRO A 69 5.39 -4.68 -4.60
C PRO A 69 4.13 -4.27 -5.36
N LEU A 70 3.02 -4.15 -4.64
CA LEU A 70 1.74 -3.74 -5.22
C LEU A 70 1.81 -2.26 -5.67
N GLY A 71 1.51 -2.04 -6.94
CA GLY A 71 1.45 -0.71 -7.55
C GLY A 71 0.18 -0.55 -8.39
N PRO A 72 -0.22 0.69 -8.70
CA PRO A 72 -1.31 0.92 -9.64
C PRO A 72 -1.02 0.29 -11.00
N ALA A 73 -2.04 -0.31 -11.61
CA ALA A 73 -2.00 -0.77 -12.99
C ALA A 73 -2.76 0.23 -13.88
N PHE A 74 -2.20 0.50 -15.05
CA PHE A 74 -2.78 1.38 -16.07
C PHE A 74 -2.47 0.83 -17.45
N ILE A 75 -3.25 1.25 -18.44
CA ILE A 75 -3.08 0.82 -19.84
C ILE A 75 -1.76 1.40 -20.38
N GLU A 76 -1.06 0.62 -21.19
CA GLU A 76 0.17 1.05 -21.85
C GLU A 76 -0.11 2.16 -22.90
N ASN A 77 0.88 3.03 -23.15
CA ASN A 77 0.83 4.12 -24.13
C ASN A 77 -0.15 5.27 -23.79
N ASP A 78 -0.59 5.37 -22.54
CA ASP A 78 -1.23 6.57 -21.99
C ASP A 78 -0.30 7.23 -20.97
N ASP A 79 0.69 7.97 -21.48
CA ASP A 79 1.72 8.60 -20.66
C ASP A 79 1.13 9.63 -19.68
N GLN A 80 0.13 10.41 -20.13
CA GLN A 80 -0.50 11.41 -19.28
C GLN A 80 -1.23 10.75 -18.11
N TRP A 81 -1.99 9.68 -18.38
CA TRP A 81 -2.70 8.96 -17.32
C TRP A 81 -1.74 8.28 -16.35
N ARG A 82 -0.67 7.64 -16.87
CA ARG A 82 0.40 7.09 -16.03
C ARG A 82 0.97 8.16 -15.10
N ASP A 83 1.30 9.32 -15.64
CA ASP A 83 1.93 10.39 -14.87
C ASP A 83 0.98 10.87 -13.77
N VAL A 84 -0.29 11.12 -14.08
CA VAL A 84 -1.30 11.49 -13.07
C VAL A 84 -1.41 10.44 -11.97
N VAL A 85 -1.59 9.16 -12.31
CA VAL A 85 -1.74 8.07 -11.32
C VAL A 85 -0.48 7.93 -10.46
N SER A 86 0.70 8.02 -11.08
CA SER A 86 1.98 7.90 -10.37
C SER A 86 2.16 9.05 -9.37
N TRP A 87 1.90 10.28 -9.80
CA TRP A 87 2.06 11.46 -8.96
C TRP A 87 1.01 11.55 -7.85
N VAL A 88 -0.20 11.02 -8.05
CA VAL A 88 -1.19 10.85 -6.97
C VAL A 88 -0.63 9.98 -5.85
N VAL A 89 -0.03 8.83 -6.18
CA VAL A 89 0.59 7.94 -5.18
C VAL A 89 1.79 8.62 -4.52
N PHE A 90 2.68 9.22 -5.31
CA PHE A 90 3.85 9.92 -4.79
C PHE A 90 3.49 11.10 -3.87
N ALA A 91 2.42 11.84 -4.17
CA ALA A 91 1.95 12.92 -3.28
C ALA A 91 1.60 12.40 -1.88
N THR A 92 0.93 11.26 -1.77
CA THR A 92 0.58 10.68 -0.47
C THR A 92 1.83 10.25 0.31
N MET A 93 2.84 9.69 -0.36
CA MET A 93 4.11 9.30 0.25
C MET A 93 4.91 10.53 0.69
N TYR A 94 5.03 11.53 -0.19
CA TYR A 94 5.79 12.75 0.09
C TYR A 94 5.15 13.59 1.20
N ALA A 95 3.82 13.62 1.25
CA ALA A 95 3.10 14.24 2.36
C ALA A 95 3.47 13.58 3.70
N GLU A 96 3.52 12.25 3.75
CA GLU A 96 3.95 11.53 4.95
C GLU A 96 5.40 11.84 5.30
N GLU A 97 6.33 11.81 4.34
CA GLU A 97 7.74 12.17 4.53
C GLU A 97 7.93 13.57 5.14
N LEU A 98 7.04 14.51 4.79
CA LEU A 98 7.04 15.90 5.27
C LEU A 98 6.16 16.12 6.51
N ARG A 99 5.53 15.07 7.04
CA ARG A 99 4.56 15.13 8.16
C ARG A 99 3.34 16.03 7.87
N VAL A 100 2.95 16.12 6.60
CA VAL A 100 1.71 16.74 6.14
C VAL A 100 0.65 15.66 6.12
N ASN A 101 -0.48 15.87 6.78
CA ASN A 101 -1.56 14.89 6.91
C ASN A 101 -2.93 15.57 6.81
N GLN A 102 -4.00 14.78 6.87
CA GLN A 102 -5.35 15.30 6.73
C GLN A 102 -5.72 16.39 7.76
N SER A 103 -5.15 16.32 8.97
CA SER A 103 -5.49 17.24 10.06
C SER A 103 -4.79 18.60 9.97
N ASN A 104 -3.60 18.68 9.36
CA ASN A 104 -2.79 19.90 9.32
C ASN A 104 -2.67 20.55 7.92
N VAL A 105 -3.05 19.84 6.84
CA VAL A 105 -2.83 20.32 5.45
C VAL A 105 -3.43 21.69 5.15
N ALA A 106 -4.62 22.00 5.70
CA ALA A 106 -5.30 23.28 5.48
C ALA A 106 -4.58 24.46 6.14
N GLU A 107 -3.97 24.24 7.31
CA GLU A 107 -3.17 25.24 8.00
C GLU A 107 -1.85 25.44 7.25
N LEU A 108 -1.16 24.34 6.92
CA LEU A 108 0.13 24.38 6.24
C LEU A 108 0.07 25.03 4.85
N ALA A 109 -1.04 24.88 4.13
CA ALA A 109 -1.25 25.57 2.86
C ALA A 109 -1.24 27.11 3.01
N GLN A 110 -1.64 27.63 4.17
CA GLN A 110 -1.72 29.07 4.42
C GLN A 110 -0.46 29.63 5.07
N SER A 111 0.17 28.86 5.98
CA SER A 111 1.20 29.38 6.88
C SER A 111 2.60 28.81 6.65
N SER A 112 2.74 27.70 5.94
CA SER A 112 4.05 27.04 5.80
C SER A 112 5.04 27.89 5.02
N THR A 113 6.24 28.02 5.59
CA THR A 113 7.41 28.65 4.95
C THR A 113 8.37 27.62 4.35
N ASP A 114 8.11 26.31 4.53
CA ASP A 114 8.94 25.26 3.95
C ASP A 114 8.66 25.15 2.43
N PRO A 115 9.63 25.44 1.55
CA PRO A 115 9.42 25.42 0.11
C PRO A 115 9.06 24.02 -0.43
N ARG A 116 9.35 22.94 0.30
CA ARG A 116 8.92 21.58 -0.08
C ARG A 116 7.42 21.40 0.11
N ILE A 117 6.90 21.82 1.26
CA ILE A 117 5.46 21.77 1.57
C ILE A 117 4.70 22.72 0.63
N ARG A 118 5.21 23.94 0.41
CA ARG A 118 4.56 24.91 -0.49
C ARG A 118 4.43 24.40 -1.92
N ARG A 119 5.47 23.75 -2.46
CA ARG A 119 5.43 23.10 -3.79
C ARG A 119 4.49 21.90 -3.82
N LEU A 120 4.54 21.03 -2.81
CA LEU A 120 3.61 19.90 -2.68
C LEU A 120 2.16 20.38 -2.69
N LEU A 121 1.84 21.45 -1.98
CA LEU A 121 0.46 21.94 -1.83
C LEU A 121 0.00 22.88 -2.95
N GLY A 122 0.81 23.08 -3.99
CA GLY A 122 0.45 23.94 -5.13
C GLY A 122 0.44 25.44 -4.82
N VAL A 123 1.05 25.85 -3.70
CA VAL A 123 1.20 27.28 -3.31
C VAL A 123 2.34 27.93 -4.09
N GLU A 124 3.31 27.13 -4.54
CA GLU A 124 4.46 27.55 -5.32
C GLU A 124 4.73 26.57 -6.46
N GLY A 125 5.15 27.10 -7.62
CA GLY A 125 5.40 26.31 -8.82
C GLY A 125 4.12 25.97 -9.59
N GLU A 126 4.28 25.29 -10.72
CA GLU A 126 3.19 25.00 -11.68
C GLU A 126 3.12 23.48 -11.98
N PHE A 127 3.33 22.66 -10.95
CA PHE A 127 3.43 21.21 -11.11
C PHE A 127 2.15 20.59 -11.69
N GLY A 128 0.98 21.09 -11.27
CA GLY A 128 -0.31 20.63 -11.82
C GLY A 128 -0.44 20.90 -13.32
N ALA A 129 0.08 22.02 -13.82
CA ALA A 129 0.04 22.35 -15.23
C ALA A 129 0.84 21.35 -16.09
N ALA A 130 1.98 20.86 -15.59
CA ALA A 130 2.76 19.81 -16.24
C ALA A 130 2.00 18.47 -16.32
N LEU A 131 1.08 18.22 -15.39
CA LEU A 131 0.20 17.05 -15.37
C LEU A 131 -1.13 17.29 -16.12
N GLY A 132 -1.42 18.53 -16.54
CA GLY A 132 -2.70 18.90 -17.13
C GLY A 132 -3.88 18.96 -16.15
N ILE A 133 -3.61 19.16 -14.85
CA ILE A 133 -4.61 19.26 -13.76
C ILE A 133 -4.43 20.55 -12.94
N SER A 134 -5.36 20.83 -12.02
CA SER A 134 -5.26 22.01 -11.14
C SER A 134 -4.01 21.93 -10.26
N ASN A 135 -3.36 23.07 -9.98
CA ASN A 135 -2.11 23.07 -9.22
C ASN A 135 -2.26 22.62 -7.76
N ASP A 136 -3.46 22.72 -7.20
CA ASP A 136 -3.79 22.31 -5.83
C ASP A 136 -4.14 20.80 -5.72
N TRP A 137 -3.91 20.00 -6.77
CA TRP A 137 -4.29 18.58 -6.82
C TRP A 137 -3.82 17.76 -5.60
N ALA A 138 -2.56 17.92 -5.19
CA ALA A 138 -2.01 17.19 -4.05
C ALA A 138 -2.59 17.68 -2.71
N PHE A 139 -2.86 18.99 -2.58
CA PHE A 139 -3.61 19.52 -1.44
C PHE A 139 -5.00 18.85 -1.34
N GLN A 140 -5.72 18.73 -2.46
CA GLN A 140 -7.05 18.10 -2.49
C GLN A 140 -7.00 16.62 -2.10
N ILE A 141 -5.98 15.88 -2.54
CA ILE A 141 -5.77 14.47 -2.16
C ILE A 141 -5.59 14.37 -0.64
N ILE A 142 -4.59 15.07 -0.10
CA ILE A 142 -4.26 14.99 1.33
C ILE A 142 -5.43 15.45 2.20
N ARG A 143 -6.17 16.47 1.74
CA ARG A 143 -7.37 16.96 2.44
C ARG A 143 -8.49 15.93 2.49
N GLN A 144 -8.68 15.14 1.44
CA GLN A 144 -9.81 14.20 1.33
C GLN A 144 -9.49 12.81 1.88
N VAL A 145 -8.31 12.28 1.59
CA VAL A 145 -7.93 10.90 1.95
C VAL A 145 -6.77 10.81 2.92
N GLY A 146 -6.02 11.89 3.14
CA GLY A 146 -4.84 11.93 3.98
C GLY A 146 -3.55 11.60 3.22
N ASN A 147 -2.44 11.55 3.97
CA ASN A 147 -1.18 11.04 3.45
C ASN A 147 -1.16 9.50 3.43
N TYR A 148 -0.05 8.89 2.99
CA TYR A 148 0.04 7.42 2.90
C TYR A 148 -0.17 6.74 4.26
N GLY A 149 0.36 7.33 5.34
CA GLY A 149 0.16 6.84 6.70
C GLY A 149 -1.28 6.90 7.17
N ASP A 150 -1.98 8.02 6.93
CA ASP A 150 -3.41 8.18 7.24
C ASP A 150 -4.24 7.10 6.53
N ILE A 151 -3.92 6.85 5.26
CA ILE A 151 -4.59 5.83 4.44
C ILE A 151 -4.32 4.44 4.99
N TYR A 152 -3.06 4.12 5.30
CA TYR A 152 -2.69 2.82 5.85
C TYR A 152 -3.36 2.57 7.20
N ASP A 153 -3.26 3.52 8.12
CA ASP A 153 -3.73 3.36 9.49
C ASP A 153 -5.24 3.17 9.55
N ARG A 154 -5.99 3.85 8.67
CA ARG A 154 -7.44 3.70 8.56
C ARG A 154 -7.88 2.34 8.02
N ASN A 155 -7.09 1.70 7.17
CA ASN A 155 -7.51 0.50 6.43
C ASN A 155 -6.85 -0.80 6.91
N LEU A 156 -5.60 -0.73 7.38
CA LEU A 156 -4.78 -1.91 7.74
C LEU A 156 -4.08 -1.78 9.09
N GLY A 157 -3.96 -0.56 9.63
CA GLY A 157 -3.13 -0.29 10.80
C GLY A 157 -3.71 -0.77 12.13
N PRO A 158 -3.09 -0.35 13.25
CA PRO A 158 -3.33 -0.90 14.59
C PRO A 158 -4.77 -0.75 15.12
N SER A 159 -5.54 0.20 14.57
CA SER A 159 -6.93 0.44 14.95
C SER A 159 -7.94 -0.43 14.18
N THR A 160 -7.45 -1.25 13.24
CA THR A 160 -8.27 -2.17 12.43
C THR A 160 -8.19 -3.60 12.99
N PRO A 161 -9.16 -4.48 12.67
CA PRO A 161 -9.08 -5.90 13.04
C PRO A 161 -7.81 -6.60 12.52
N PHE A 162 -7.21 -6.09 11.45
CA PHE A 162 -6.00 -6.67 10.85
C PHE A 162 -4.74 -6.34 11.64
N ALA A 163 -4.68 -5.14 12.22
CA ALA A 163 -3.55 -4.63 13.02
C ALA A 163 -2.16 -4.90 12.39
N LEU A 164 -2.04 -4.69 11.08
CA LEU A 164 -0.82 -4.98 10.33
C LEU A 164 0.27 -3.93 10.61
N ASP A 165 1.46 -4.38 11.01
CA ASP A 165 2.62 -3.51 11.07
C ASP A 165 2.95 -2.97 9.68
N ARG A 166 3.35 -1.70 9.61
CA ARG A 166 3.70 -1.03 8.35
C ARG A 166 4.87 -1.69 7.64
N GLY A 167 5.85 -2.23 8.38
CA GLY A 167 7.05 -2.85 7.84
C GLY A 167 7.73 -1.96 6.78
N PRO A 168 8.04 -2.51 5.58
CA PRO A 168 8.59 -1.74 4.46
C PRO A 168 7.69 -0.59 3.96
N ASN A 169 6.37 -0.62 4.23
CA ASN A 169 5.43 0.42 3.81
C ASN A 169 5.53 1.70 4.65
N LYS A 170 6.56 1.86 5.49
CA LYS A 170 6.88 3.14 6.13
C LYS A 170 7.59 4.05 5.13
N ALA A 171 7.38 5.36 5.25
CA ALA A 171 8.19 6.34 4.56
C ALA A 171 9.67 6.13 4.91
N TRP A 172 10.57 6.28 3.93
CA TRP A 172 11.99 5.95 4.05
C TRP A 172 12.70 6.70 5.18
N ASN A 173 12.21 7.90 5.52
CA ASN A 173 12.76 8.75 6.58
C ASN A 173 12.02 8.63 7.92
N LEU A 174 11.02 7.74 8.02
CA LEU A 174 10.21 7.52 9.21
C LEU A 174 10.39 6.09 9.73
N GLY A 175 11.36 5.92 10.64
CA GLY A 175 11.59 4.68 11.35
C GLY A 175 12.47 3.68 10.59
N GLU A 176 12.80 2.58 11.27
CA GLU A 176 13.66 1.54 10.70
C GLU A 176 12.93 0.68 9.67
N GLY A 177 13.61 0.38 8.56
CA GLY A 177 13.14 -0.55 7.52
C GLY A 177 12.11 0.02 6.54
N GLY A 178 11.74 1.30 6.63
CA GLY A 178 10.87 1.95 5.64
C GLY A 178 11.52 2.07 4.27
N VAL A 179 10.78 1.79 3.21
CA VAL A 179 11.29 1.87 1.82
C VAL A 179 10.45 2.75 0.90
N LEU A 180 9.31 3.27 1.36
CA LEU A 180 8.49 4.15 0.52
C LEU A 180 9.16 5.50 0.38
N ALA A 181 9.41 5.91 -0.87
CA ALA A 181 10.01 7.18 -1.18
C ALA A 181 9.35 7.79 -2.42
N SER A 182 9.01 9.06 -2.33
CA SER A 182 8.55 9.85 -3.46
C SER A 182 9.73 10.42 -4.25
N PRO A 183 9.64 10.52 -5.59
CA PRO A 183 10.44 11.46 -6.35
C PRO A 183 10.26 12.90 -5.81
N PRO A 184 11.28 13.77 -5.94
CA PRO A 184 11.17 15.14 -5.46
C PRO A 184 10.21 15.97 -6.32
N PHE A 185 9.34 16.74 -5.67
CA PHE A 185 8.45 17.73 -6.31
C PHE A 185 9.27 18.96 -6.70
N ARG A 186 9.96 18.93 -7.85
CA ARG A 186 10.86 20.01 -8.33
C ARG A 186 10.85 20.13 -9.85
#